data_AF-A0A0Q5JQM6-F1
#
_entry.id   AF-A0A0Q5JQM6-F1
#
_cell.length_a   1.000
_cell.length_b   1.000
_cell.length_c   1.000
_cell.angle_alpha   90.00
_cell.angle_beta   90.00
_cell.angle_gamma   90.00
#
_symmetry.space_group_name_H-M   'P 1'
#
loop_
_entity.id
_entity.type
_entity.pdbx_description
1 polymer ?
#
loop_
_entity_poly.entity_id
_entity_poly.type
_entity_poly.pdbx_seq_one_letter_code
_entity_poly.pdbx_strand_id
1 'polypeptide(L)'
;MLLTTWTTTQLIEQLAGFYAADQRGEVCLPRLRRALGDDLGCHSEVLEQAWAAWETELALTGQAVGEIGYWLTVGFPEPRPEDS
;
A
#
# COMPACT_ATOMS: atom_id res chain seq x y z
N MET A 1 -0.37 22.10 2.38
CA MET A 1 -0.90 21.21 3.44
C MET A 1 0.18 20.20 3.74
N LEU A 2 0.75 20.23 4.94
CA LEU A 2 1.79 19.29 5.37
C LEU A 2 1.11 17.96 5.69
N LEU A 3 1.03 17.06 4.70
CA LEU A 3 0.95 15.64 5.02
C LEU A 3 2.28 15.32 5.70
N THR A 4 2.20 15.18 7.01
CA THR A 4 3.24 14.75 7.92
C THR A 4 4.04 13.61 7.29
N THR A 5 5.36 13.76 7.23
CA THR A 5 6.34 12.71 6.89
C THR A 5 6.02 11.42 7.63
N TRP A 6 5.33 10.48 6.97
CA TRP A 6 5.20 9.13 7.49
C TRP A 6 6.58 8.49 7.47
N THR A 7 6.91 7.78 8.54
CA THR A 7 8.11 6.96 8.53
C THR A 7 7.88 5.75 7.63
N THR A 8 8.96 5.14 7.15
CA THR A 8 8.91 3.90 6.37
C THR A 8 8.06 2.83 7.07
N THR A 9 8.22 2.65 8.38
CA THR A 9 7.43 1.69 9.17
C THR A 9 5.94 2.02 9.18
N GLN A 10 5.56 3.29 9.40
CA GLN A 10 4.14 3.69 9.38
C GLN A 10 3.52 3.46 8.00
N LEU A 11 4.28 3.73 6.94
CA LEU A 11 3.83 3.49 5.58
C LEU A 11 3.60 1.99 5.33
N ILE A 12 4.53 1.14 5.76
CA ILE A 12 4.40 -0.33 5.67
C ILE A 12 3.18 -0.81 6.44
N GLU A 13 2.97 -0.35 7.68
CA GLU A 13 1.79 -0.72 8.48
C GLU A 13 0.48 -0.35 7.78
N GLN A 14 0.40 0.84 7.18
CA GLN A 14 -0.78 1.26 6.43
C GLN A 14 -0.99 0.39 5.18
N LEU A 15 0.05 0.14 4.39
CA LEU A 15 -0.01 -0.71 3.20
C LEU A 15 -0.40 -2.16 3.56
N ALA A 16 0.17 -2.72 4.62
CA ALA A 16 -0.18 -4.04 5.13
C ALA A 16 -1.65 -4.09 5.60
N GLY A 17 -2.13 -3.04 6.27
CA GLY A 17 -3.53 -2.90 6.66
C GLY A 17 -4.47 -2.87 5.46
N PHE A 18 -4.14 -2.12 4.42
CA PHE A 18 -4.90 -2.09 3.17
C PHE A 18 -4.91 -3.43 2.47
N TYR A 19 -3.76 -4.09 2.36
CA TYR A 19 -3.66 -5.42 1.75
C TYR A 19 -4.52 -6.44 2.52
N ALA A 20 -4.43 -6.46 3.85
CA ALA A 20 -5.21 -7.39 4.66
C ALA A 20 -6.73 -7.14 4.54
N ALA A 21 -7.16 -5.88 4.43
CA ALA A 21 -8.56 -5.54 4.19
C ALA A 21 -9.03 -5.98 2.79
N ASP A 22 -8.18 -5.79 1.77
CA ASP A 22 -8.43 -6.21 0.38
C ASP A 22 -8.61 -7.74 0.29
N GLN A 23 -7.73 -8.50 0.96
CA GLN A 23 -7.82 -9.96 1.07
C GLN A 23 -9.11 -10.44 1.77
N ARG A 24 -9.68 -9.64 2.69
CA ARG A 24 -10.96 -9.93 3.34
C ARG A 24 -12.17 -9.45 2.54
N GLY A 25 -11.96 -8.79 1.39
CA GLY A 25 -13.01 -8.15 0.61
C GLY A 25 -13.65 -6.95 1.33
N GLU A 26 -12.98 -6.39 2.34
CA GLU A 26 -13.47 -5.25 3.10
C GLU A 26 -13.33 -3.97 2.26
N VAL A 27 -14.36 -3.12 2.30
CA VAL A 27 -14.27 -1.78 1.75
C VAL A 27 -13.40 -0.95 2.70
N CYS A 28 -12.09 -0.96 2.49
CA CYS A 28 -11.18 -0.10 3.24
C CYS A 28 -11.45 1.37 2.88
N LEU A 29 -11.28 2.28 3.84
CA LEU A 29 -11.54 3.73 3.73
C LEU A 29 -11.08 4.30 2.36
N PRO A 30 -11.99 4.45 1.38
CA PRO A 30 -11.59 4.67 -0.01
C PRO A 30 -10.90 6.03 -0.20
N ARG A 31 -11.23 6.99 0.67
CA ARG A 31 -10.57 8.30 0.71
C ARG A 31 -9.13 8.23 1.19
N LEU A 32 -8.84 7.40 2.20
CA LEU A 32 -7.48 7.26 2.73
C LEU A 32 -6.61 6.46 1.77
N ARG A 33 -7.14 5.38 1.18
CA ARG A 33 -6.45 4.61 0.14
C ARG A 33 -6.12 5.48 -1.07
N ARG A 34 -7.07 6.30 -1.53
CA ARG A 34 -6.84 7.25 -2.64
C ARG A 34 -5.79 8.30 -2.27
N ALA A 35 -5.93 8.97 -1.12
CA ALA A 35 -4.97 9.98 -0.70
C ALA A 35 -3.54 9.41 -0.57
N LEU A 36 -3.41 8.18 -0.08
CA LEU A 36 -2.12 7.50 0.01
C LEU A 36 -1.59 7.08 -1.36
N GLY A 37 -2.45 6.56 -2.25
CA GLY A 37 -2.08 6.26 -3.63
C GLY A 37 -1.62 7.50 -4.40
N ASP A 38 -2.32 8.62 -4.25
CA ASP A 38 -1.95 9.90 -4.86
C ASP A 38 -0.59 10.40 -4.33
N ASP A 39 -0.36 10.30 -3.02
CA ASP A 39 0.89 10.71 -2.38
C ASP A 39 2.08 9.83 -2.81
N LEU A 40 1.90 8.50 -2.82
CA LEU A 40 2.93 7.56 -3.26
C LEU A 40 3.17 7.61 -4.77
N GLY A 41 2.16 7.94 -5.56
CA GLY A 41 2.30 8.20 -6.99
C GLY A 41 3.14 9.46 -7.26
N CYS A 42 3.10 10.44 -6.37
CA CYS A 42 3.95 11.63 -6.44
C CYS A 42 5.37 11.38 -5.88
N HIS A 43 5.51 10.42 -4.97
CA HIS A 43 6.76 10.09 -4.27
C HIS A 43 7.13 8.61 -4.46
N SER A 44 7.38 8.21 -5.70
CA SER A 44 7.67 6.81 -6.03
C SER A 44 8.91 6.28 -5.30
N GLU A 45 9.90 7.13 -5.01
CA GLU A 45 11.07 6.73 -4.24
C GLU A 45 10.73 6.32 -2.79
N VAL A 46 9.68 6.91 -2.20
CA VAL A 46 9.22 6.57 -0.85
C VAL A 46 8.52 5.21 -0.88
N LEU A 47 7.73 4.95 -1.92
CA LEU A 47 7.12 3.64 -2.14
C LEU A 47 8.17 2.55 -2.34
N GLU A 48 9.21 2.81 -3.14
CA GLU A 48 10.31 1.85 -3.35
C GLU A 48 11.07 1.55 -2.05
N GLN A 49 11.35 2.58 -1.23
CA GLN A 49 12.02 2.39 0.06
C GLN A 49 11.16 1.59 1.04
N ALA A 50 9.86 1.88 1.12
CA ALA A 50 8.93 1.12 1.95
C ALA A 50 8.76 -0.32 1.47
N TRP A 51 8.68 -0.52 0.15
CA TRP A 51 8.61 -1.86 -0.42
C TRP A 51 9.87 -2.66 -0.15
N ALA A 52 11.07 -2.11 -0.34
CA ALA A 52 12.33 -2.83 -0.07
C ALA A 52 12.45 -3.28 1.39
N ALA A 53 12.03 -2.42 2.34
CA ALA A 53 11.98 -2.76 3.75
C ALA A 53 10.92 -3.85 4.03
N TRP A 54 9.70 -3.69 3.49
CA TRP A 54 8.62 -4.65 3.70
C TRP A 54 8.88 -6.01 3.06
N GLU A 55 9.43 -6.04 1.84
CA GLU A 55 9.84 -7.25 1.13
C GLU A 55 10.80 -8.10 1.96
N THR A 56 11.77 -7.44 2.62
CA THR A 56 12.70 -8.11 3.51
C THR A 56 11.96 -8.76 4.69
N GLU A 57 11.03 -8.03 5.32
CA GLU A 57 10.22 -8.56 6.42
C GLU A 57 9.35 -9.75 5.97
N LEU A 58 8.69 -9.64 4.82
CA LEU A 58 7.84 -10.68 4.23
C LEU A 58 8.64 -11.93 3.87
N ALA A 59 9.84 -11.77 3.32
CA ALA A 59 10.74 -12.88 3.02
C ALA A 59 11.19 -13.61 4.28
N LEU A 60 11.44 -12.88 5.38
CA LEU A 60 11.81 -13.46 6.67
C LEU A 60 10.65 -14.19 7.36
N THR A 61 9.42 -13.74 7.16
CA THR A 61 8.21 -14.37 7.73
C THR A 61 7.60 -15.46 6.84
N GLY A 62 8.13 -15.65 5.62
CA GLY A 62 7.62 -16.63 4.66
C GLY A 62 6.28 -16.24 4.02
N GLN A 63 5.93 -14.96 4.04
CA GLN A 63 4.73 -14.45 3.38
C GLN A 63 4.91 -14.34 1.86
N ALA A 64 3.80 -14.31 1.13
CA ALA A 64 3.80 -14.27 -0.34
C ALA A 64 4.23 -12.89 -0.89
N VAL A 65 5.54 -12.64 -0.88
CA VAL A 65 6.17 -11.41 -1.41
C VAL A 65 5.64 -11.08 -2.82
N GLY A 66 5.53 -12.09 -3.69
CA GLY A 66 5.08 -11.90 -5.07
C GLY A 66 3.64 -11.39 -5.19
N GLU A 67 2.72 -11.91 -4.38
CA GLU A 67 1.32 -11.44 -4.39
C GLU A 67 1.20 -10.01 -3.84
N ILE A 68 1.94 -9.70 -2.78
CA ILE A 68 1.92 -8.37 -2.17
C ILE A 68 2.56 -7.32 -3.10
N GLY A 69 3.68 -7.66 -3.75
CA GLY A 69 4.34 -6.78 -4.72
C GLY A 69 3.49 -6.54 -5.97
N TYR A 70 2.81 -7.59 -6.46
CA TYR A 70 1.83 -7.44 -7.55
C TYR A 70 0.67 -6.54 -7.13
N TRP A 71 0.12 -6.74 -5.93
CA TRP A 71 -0.94 -5.90 -5.40
C TRP A 71 -0.49 -4.43 -5.27
N LEU A 72 0.71 -4.13 -4.77
CA LEU A 72 1.21 -2.75 -4.67
C LEU A 72 1.33 -2.05 -6.03
N THR A 73 1.76 -2.78 -7.06
CA THR A 73 2.04 -2.24 -8.38
C THR A 73 0.80 -2.12 -9.27
N VAL A 74 -0.13 -3.07 -9.15
CA VAL A 74 -1.30 -3.17 -10.04
C VAL A 74 -2.62 -2.94 -9.28
N GLY A 75 -2.78 -3.51 -8.09
CA GLY A 75 -4.05 -3.51 -7.36
C GLY A 75 -4.27 -2.31 -6.42
N PHE A 76 -3.19 -1.74 -5.86
CA PHE A 76 -3.27 -0.69 -4.85
C PHE A 76 -3.78 0.64 -5.41
N PRO A 77 -3.25 1.16 -6.55
CA PRO A 77 -3.73 2.40 -7.15
C PRO A 77 -5.06 2.24 -7.89
N GLU A 78 -5.61 1.03 -8.06
CA GLU A 78 -6.77 0.86 -8.94
C GLU A 78 -8.02 1.54 -8.36
N PRO A 79 -8.60 2.54 -9.05
CA PRO A 79 -9.88 3.08 -8.70
C PRO A 79 -10.92 1.98 -8.95
N ARG A 80 -11.65 1.56 -7.91
CA ARG A 80 -12.89 0.81 -8.16
C ARG A 80 -13.74 1.63 -9.14
N PRO A 81 -14.38 0.98 -10.13
CA PRO A 81 -15.28 1.67 -11.03
C PRO A 81 -16.34 2.40 -10.21
N GLU A 82 -16.54 3.68 -10.51
CA GLU A 82 -17.73 4.40 -10.03
C GLU A 82 -18.95 3.56 -10.47
N ASP A 83 -19.82 3.23 -9.51
CA ASP A 83 -21.07 2.52 -9.76
C ASP A 83 -21.77 3.14 -10.99
N SER A 84 -22.09 2.30 -11.97
CA SER A 84 -22.90 2.64 -13.15
C SER A 84 -24.35 2.98 -12.80
#